data_AF-A0A419HH47-F1
#
_entry.id   AF-A0A419HH47-F1
#
_cell.length_a   1.000
_cell.length_b   1.000
_cell.length_c   1.000
_cell.angle_alpha   90.00
_cell.angle_beta   90.00
_cell.angle_gamma   90.00
#
_symmetry.space_group_name_H-M   'P 1'
#
loop_
_entity.id
_entity.type
_entity.pdbx_description
1 polymer ?
#
loop_
_entity_poly.entity_id
_entity_poly.type
_entity_poly.pdbx_seq_one_letter_code
_entity_poly.pdbx_strand_id
1 'polypeptide(L)'
;MQGARDRYELRIDRLDGKRLMHDPGPLTEFFRLDNDEDFEEVCGRHFVPMACAAEQTRVRDRLREMPFLVNYVLRVHHRNRSEPVASSRSVHGWQE
;
A
#
# COMPACT_ATOMS: atom_id res chain seq x y z
N MET A 1 -13.15 22.33 3.33
CA MET A 1 -11.70 22.66 3.44
C MET A 1 -10.97 21.49 2.81
N GLN A 2 -10.21 21.70 1.73
CA GLN A 2 -9.34 20.65 1.21
C GLN A 2 -8.14 20.51 2.16
N GLY A 3 -7.86 19.30 2.63
CA GLY A 3 -6.73 18.99 3.50
C GLY A 3 -5.39 19.34 2.85
N ALA A 4 -4.42 19.75 3.66
CA ALA A 4 -3.04 19.92 3.21
C ALA A 4 -2.41 18.55 2.92
N ARG A 5 -1.43 18.51 2.00
CA ARG A 5 -0.56 17.33 1.86
C ARG A 5 0.20 17.15 3.16
N ASP A 6 0.20 15.94 3.71
CA ASP A 6 0.95 15.59 4.92
C ASP A 6 1.82 14.37 4.65
N ARG A 7 2.75 14.10 5.58
CA ARG A 7 3.67 12.98 5.53
C ARG A 7 3.03 11.74 6.15
N TYR A 8 2.98 10.66 5.37
CA TYR A 8 2.50 9.35 5.81
C TYR A 8 3.55 8.27 5.59
N GLU A 9 3.51 7.24 6.43
CA GLU A 9 4.25 6.01 6.24
C GLU A 9 3.32 4.92 5.70
N LEU A 10 3.72 4.30 4.60
CA LEU A 10 3.04 3.18 3.97
C LEU A 10 3.72 1.88 4.41
N ARG A 11 2.95 0.92 4.89
CA ARG A 11 3.42 -0.38 5.36
C ARG A 11 2.57 -1.48 4.76
N ILE A 12 3.17 -2.60 4.38
CA ILE A 12 2.43 -3.75 3.86
C ILE A 12 2.21 -4.76 4.98
N ASP A 13 0.98 -5.25 5.13
CA ASP A 13 0.62 -6.30 6.08
C ASP A 13 -0.11 -7.44 5.37
N ARG A 14 -0.12 -8.62 5.99
CA ARG A 14 -1.00 -9.72 5.57
C ARG A 14 -2.36 -9.66 6.24
N LEU A 15 -3.40 -9.90 5.47
CA LEU A 15 -4.79 -10.00 5.95
C LEU A 15 -5.06 -11.29 6.71
N ASP A 16 -4.30 -12.35 6.45
CA ASP A 16 -4.44 -13.63 7.15
C ASP A 16 -3.78 -13.65 8.54
N GLY A 17 -3.25 -12.50 9.00
CA GLY A 17 -2.61 -12.34 10.30
C GLY A 17 -1.25 -13.03 10.41
N LYS A 18 -0.75 -13.67 9.34
CA LYS A 18 0.59 -14.24 9.33
C LYS A 18 1.63 -13.14 9.19
N ARG A 19 2.86 -13.46 9.60
CA ARG A 19 4.00 -12.59 9.37
C ARG A 19 4.33 -12.52 7.88
N LEU A 20 4.84 -11.37 7.44
CA LEU A 20 5.46 -11.23 6.13
C LEU A 20 6.61 -12.24 5.99
N MET A 21 6.78 -12.79 4.78
CA MET A 21 7.98 -13.60 4.50
C MET A 21 9.23 -12.73 4.49
N HIS A 22 9.13 -11.53 3.93
CA HIS A 22 10.14 -10.49 3.98
C HIS A 22 9.49 -9.15 4.33
N ASP A 23 10.11 -8.37 5.22
CA ASP A 23 9.65 -7.00 5.52
C ASP A 23 10.36 -6.01 4.59
N PRO A 24 9.66 -5.38 3.63
CA PRO A 24 10.27 -4.35 2.77
C PRO A 24 10.56 -3.03 3.50
N GLY A 25 10.12 -2.90 4.77
CA GLY A 25 10.19 -1.67 5.53
C GLY A 25 9.12 -0.65 5.12
N PRO A 26 8.97 0.43 5.91
CA PRO A 26 8.02 1.49 5.61
C PRO A 26 8.51 2.38 4.46
N LEU A 27 7.57 2.86 3.63
CA LEU A 27 7.82 3.90 2.64
C LEU A 27 7.21 5.24 3.10
N THR A 28 7.95 6.33 2.99
CA THR A 28 7.42 7.66 3.29
C THR A 28 6.84 8.30 2.02
N GLU A 29 5.61 8.81 2.10
CA GLU A 29 4.94 9.54 1.03
C GLU A 29 4.28 10.83 1.52
N PHE A 30 4.01 11.75 0.59
CA PHE A 30 3.37 13.04 0.89
C PHE A 30 2.14 13.24 0.01
N PHE A 31 0.95 13.14 0.57
CA PHE A 31 -0.30 13.23 -0.20
C PHE A 31 -1.46 13.73 0.67
N ARG A 32 -2.60 14.02 0.03
CA ARG A 32 -3.84 14.41 0.72
C ARG A 32 -4.67 13.17 0.99
N LEU A 33 -4.84 12.82 2.26
CA LEU A 33 -5.60 11.62 2.66
C LEU A 33 -7.11 11.75 2.38
N ASP A 34 -7.64 12.97 2.37
CA ASP A 34 -9.05 13.29 2.12
C ASP A 34 -9.37 13.49 0.63
N ASN A 35 -8.38 13.34 -0.26
CA ASN A 35 -8.58 13.35 -1.70
C ASN A 35 -8.48 11.92 -2.24
N ASP A 36 -9.62 11.33 -2.60
CA ASP A 36 -9.71 9.95 -3.08
C ASP A 36 -8.81 9.68 -4.29
N GLU A 37 -8.69 10.63 -5.23
CA GLU A 37 -7.84 10.47 -6.41
C GLU A 37 -6.35 10.38 -6.05
N ASP A 38 -5.87 11.30 -5.21
CA ASP A 38 -4.47 11.33 -4.72
C ASP A 38 -4.17 10.09 -3.85
N PHE A 39 -5.12 9.69 -3.00
CA PHE A 39 -5.01 8.50 -2.18
C PHE A 39 -4.92 7.21 -3.01
N GLU A 40 -5.83 7.02 -3.97
CA GLU A 40 -5.87 5.85 -4.84
C GLU A 40 -4.63 5.78 -5.74
N GLU A 41 -4.18 6.90 -6.30
CA GLU A 41 -2.97 6.95 -7.13
C GLU A 41 -1.73 6.54 -6.32
N VAL A 42 -1.53 7.12 -5.13
CA VAL A 42 -0.38 6.81 -4.28
C VAL A 42 -0.43 5.37 -3.78
N CYS A 43 -1.60 4.88 -3.34
CA CYS A 43 -1.75 3.51 -2.90
C CYS A 43 -1.54 2.51 -4.04
N GLY A 44 -2.12 2.76 -5.22
CA GLY A 44 -1.97 1.90 -6.40
C GLY A 44 -0.53 1.80 -6.89
N ARG A 45 0.22 2.91 -6.84
CA ARG A 45 1.65 2.94 -7.17
C ARG A 45 2.50 2.03 -6.27
N HIS A 46 2.14 1.88 -5.00
CA HIS A 46 2.99 1.22 -3.99
C HIS A 46 2.51 -0.16 -3.56
N PHE A 47 1.20 -0.44 -3.61
CA PHE A 47 0.64 -1.70 -3.11
C PHE A 47 1.26 -2.93 -3.77
N VAL A 48 1.25 -2.99 -5.11
CA VAL A 48 1.77 -4.16 -5.85
C VAL A 48 3.28 -4.34 -5.66
N PRO A 49 4.14 -3.31 -5.82
CA PRO A 49 5.58 -3.46 -5.57
C PRO A 49 5.90 -3.91 -4.14
N MET A 50 5.23 -3.36 -3.13
CA MET A 50 5.48 -3.75 -1.73
C MET A 50 5.03 -5.18 -1.43
N ALA A 51 3.87 -5.60 -1.94
CA ALA A 51 3.42 -6.97 -1.79
C ALA A 51 4.36 -7.96 -2.50
N CYS A 52 4.85 -7.61 -3.70
CA CYS A 52 5.86 -8.41 -4.41
C CYS A 52 7.17 -8.51 -3.62
N ALA A 53 7.63 -7.40 -3.04
CA ALA A 53 8.83 -7.39 -2.20
C ALA A 53 8.64 -8.27 -0.94
N ALA A 54 7.45 -8.24 -0.33
CA ALA A 54 7.13 -9.07 0.82
C ALA A 54 7.09 -10.57 0.49
N GLU A 55 6.74 -10.92 -0.74
CA GLU A 55 6.75 -12.30 -1.27
C GLU A 55 8.10 -12.70 -1.91
N GLN A 56 9.08 -11.78 -1.98
CA GLN A 56 10.33 -11.96 -2.73
C GLN A 56 10.13 -12.34 -4.20
N THR A 57 9.04 -11.86 -4.81
CA THR A 57 8.72 -12.10 -6.21
C THR A 57 8.99 -10.87 -7.07
N ARG A 58 9.22 -11.09 -8.36
CA ARG A 58 9.26 -9.99 -9.34
C ARG A 58 7.86 -9.43 -9.55
N VAL A 59 7.78 -8.11 -9.69
CA VAL A 59 6.59 -7.41 -10.19
C VAL A 59 6.29 -7.89 -11.61
N ARG A 60 5.02 -8.20 -11.89
CA ARG A 60 4.53 -8.66 -13.19
C ARG A 60 3.60 -7.62 -13.81
N ASP A 61 3.45 -7.66 -15.12
CA ASP A 61 2.65 -6.68 -15.86
C ASP A 61 1.14 -6.81 -15.60
N ARG A 62 0.67 -8.03 -15.27
CA ARG A 62 -0.75 -8.34 -15.09
C ARG A 62 -1.06 -8.81 -13.69
N LEU A 63 -2.13 -8.29 -13.10
CA LEU A 63 -2.56 -8.64 -11.75
C LEU A 63 -2.90 -10.12 -11.60
N ARG A 64 -3.49 -10.74 -12.63
CA ARG A 64 -3.79 -12.19 -12.64
C ARG A 64 -2.57 -13.09 -12.46
N GLU A 65 -1.36 -12.60 -12.75
CA GLU A 65 -0.10 -13.32 -12.57
C GLU A 65 0.43 -13.23 -11.13
N MET A 66 -0.20 -12.41 -10.30
CA MET A 66 0.13 -12.19 -8.89
C MET A 66 -1.09 -12.47 -7.99
N PRO A 67 -1.65 -13.71 -8.01
CA PRO A 67 -2.86 -14.04 -7.26
C PRO A 67 -2.67 -13.91 -5.73
N PHE A 68 -1.43 -13.89 -5.25
CA PHE A 68 -1.10 -13.70 -3.84
C PHE A 68 -1.49 -12.31 -3.32
N LEU A 69 -1.66 -11.31 -4.18
CA LEU A 69 -1.99 -9.92 -3.81
C LEU A 69 -3.26 -9.84 -2.92
N VAL A 70 -4.20 -10.77 -3.10
CA VAL A 70 -5.44 -10.82 -2.30
C VAL A 70 -5.20 -10.99 -0.80
N ASN A 71 -4.03 -11.47 -0.40
CA ASN A 71 -3.64 -11.70 0.99
C ASN A 71 -3.02 -10.48 1.66
N TYR A 72 -2.80 -9.39 0.94
CA TYR A 72 -2.07 -8.22 1.42
C TYR A 72 -2.94 -6.97 1.53
N VAL A 73 -2.51 -6.04 2.37
CA VAL A 73 -3.09 -4.70 2.52
C VAL A 73 -2.00 -3.67 2.76
N LEU A 74 -2.13 -2.51 2.13
CA LEU A 74 -1.28 -1.35 2.40
C LEU A 74 -1.91 -0.55 3.54
N ARG A 75 -1.23 -0.45 4.68
CA ARG A 75 -1.59 0.38 5.82
C ARG A 75 -0.94 1.75 5.71
N VAL A 76 -1.70 2.80 5.98
CA VAL A 76 -1.21 4.18 6.02
C VAL A 76 -1.13 4.62 7.47
N HIS A 77 0.06 5.00 7.92
CA HIS A 77 0.32 5.50 9.26
C HIS A 77 0.67 6.98 9.22
N HIS A 78 0.17 7.72 10.20
CA HIS A 78 0.55 9.11 10.42
C HIS A 78 1.45 9.17 11.66
N ARG A 79 2.48 10.04 11.64
CA ARG A 79 3.50 10.13 12.72
C ARG A 79 2.93 10.30 14.14
N ASN A 80 1.74 10.87 14.27
CA ASN A 80 1.10 11.15 15.55
C ASN A 80 0.11 10.05 16.00
N ARG A 81 0.09 8.89 15.34
CA ARG A 81 -0.83 7.79 15.68
C ARG A 81 -0.12 6.44 15.60
N SER A 82 -0.42 5.55 16.54
CA SER A 82 0.04 4.16 16.53
C SER A 82 -0.76 3.32 15.52
N GLU A 83 -2.08 3.48 15.53
CA GLU A 83 -2.99 2.80 14.62
C GLU A 83 -2.94 3.39 13.21
N PRO A 84 -3.12 2.57 12.17
CA PRO A 84 -3.22 3.06 10.80
C PRO A 84 -4.43 3.99 10.65
N VAL A 85 -4.23 5.11 9.96
CA VAL A 85 -5.28 6.09 9.66
C VAL A 85 -6.12 5.71 8.45
N ALA A 86 -5.56 4.87 7.57
CA ALA A 86 -6.26 4.32 6.42
C ALA A 86 -5.63 2.98 6.00
N SER A 87 -6.32 2.27 5.12
CA SER A 87 -5.82 1.04 4.53
C SER A 87 -6.34 0.92 3.11
N SER A 88 -5.52 0.43 2.18
CA SER A 88 -5.89 0.28 0.78
C SER A 88 -5.36 -1.03 0.20
N ARG A 89 -6.10 -1.55 -0.78
CA ARG A 89 -5.64 -2.61 -1.70
C ARG A 89 -5.74 -2.13 -3.14
N SER A 90 -5.65 -0.81 -3.33
CA SER A 90 -5.75 -0.21 -4.63
C SER A 90 -4.71 -0.80 -5.55
N VAL A 91 -5.16 -1.16 -6.75
CA VAL A 91 -4.32 -1.54 -7.88
C VAL A 91 -4.47 -0.50 -8.99
N HIS A 92 -4.84 0.74 -8.62
CA HIS A 92 -4.96 1.84 -9.57
C HIS A 92 -3.68 1.96 -10.43
N GLY A 93 -3.87 2.07 -11.75
CA GLY A 93 -2.77 2.10 -12.72
C GLY A 93 -2.24 0.73 -13.17
N TRP A 94 -2.70 -0.40 -12.61
CA TRP A 94 -2.30 -1.75 -13.03
C TRP A 94 -3.29 -2.38 -14.00
N GLN A 95 -2.79 -3.23 -14.90
CA GLN A 95 -3.62 -3.99 -15.84
C GLN A 95 -4.06 -5.32 -15.23
N GLU A 96 -5.32 -5.70 -15.48
CA GLU A 96 -5.87 -7.00 -15.05
C GLU A 96 -5.17 -8.23 -15.67
#